data_AF-Q8XUL3-F1
#
_entry.id   AF-Q8XUL3-F1
#
_cell.length_a   1.000
_cell.length_b   1.000
_cell.length_c   1.000
_cell.angle_alpha   90.00
_cell.angle_beta   90.00
_cell.angle_gamma   90.00
#
_symmetry.space_group_name_H-M   'P 1'
#
loop_
_entity.id
_entity.type
_entity.pdbx_description
1 polymer ?
#
loop_
_entity_poly.entity_id
_entity_poly.type
_entity_poly.pdbx_seq_one_letter_code
_entity_poly.pdbx_strand_id
1 'polypeptide(L)'
;MKRNTNSSRYPCKYEIGHQDTNAALPPEEFASKLRADANNIREQSSKRPVRSYGIELPEKATISLFGTKLMISIYTLTQVMQIVLFPILILWLGILFNTRYRETILIGVAAKISDLYPHVINVYMNATLPPLRKKSWAGYYFKTLIPYFPALVRIFLLSIFIMPPTIFYCASLFYLSADEHAALAVMAGFLVIIFSMTNAISELSRWHAEKTFPGPKLNAQR
;
A
#
# COMPACT_ATOMS: atom_id res chain seq x y z
N MET A 1 4.54 65.59 -17.61
CA MET A 1 3.81 64.32 -17.32
C MET A 1 4.29 63.25 -18.30
N LYS A 2 5.19 62.36 -17.86
CA LYS A 2 5.60 61.17 -18.62
C LYS A 2 5.58 59.99 -17.63
N ARG A 3 4.81 58.96 -17.96
CA ARG A 3 4.69 57.72 -17.17
C ARG A 3 5.98 56.92 -17.30
N ASN A 4 6.68 56.69 -16.18
CA ASN A 4 7.74 55.68 -16.09
C ASN A 4 7.10 54.32 -15.77
N THR A 5 6.97 53.46 -16.77
CA THR A 5 6.67 52.04 -16.57
C THR A 5 7.97 51.29 -16.29
N ASN A 6 8.26 51.03 -15.02
CA ASN A 6 9.33 50.13 -14.58
C ASN A 6 8.91 48.68 -14.86
N SER A 7 9.27 48.18 -16.05
CA SER A 7 9.29 46.76 -16.36
C SER A 7 10.73 46.28 -16.17
N SER A 8 11.06 45.74 -14.99
CA SER A 8 12.34 45.06 -14.75
C SER A 8 12.37 43.74 -15.53
N ARG A 9 12.74 43.81 -16.80
CA ARG A 9 13.20 42.64 -17.54
C ARG A 9 14.69 42.54 -17.27
N TYR A 10 15.09 41.66 -16.37
CA TYR A 10 16.46 41.14 -16.38
C TYR A 10 16.57 40.28 -17.64
N PRO A 11 17.35 40.64 -18.66
CA PRO A 11 17.65 39.69 -19.71
C PRO A 11 18.58 38.64 -19.09
N CYS A 12 18.06 37.44 -18.87
CA CYS A 12 18.94 36.27 -18.76
C CYS A 12 19.68 36.20 -20.10
N LYS A 13 20.96 36.57 -20.09
CA LYS A 13 21.87 36.40 -21.22
C LYS A 13 22.11 34.90 -21.37
N TYR A 14 21.25 34.22 -22.13
CA TYR A 14 21.53 32.88 -22.61
C TYR A 14 22.47 33.02 -23.80
N GLU A 15 23.78 33.00 -23.57
CA GLU A 15 24.77 32.84 -24.63
C GLU A 15 24.86 31.35 -25.01
N ILE A 16 23.75 30.77 -25.45
CA ILE A 16 23.79 29.51 -26.20
C ILE A 16 23.80 29.92 -27.67
N GLY A 17 24.99 29.90 -28.29
CA GLY A 17 25.11 29.95 -29.75
C GLY A 17 25.56 31.26 -30.40
N HIS A 18 26.28 32.14 -29.71
CA HIS A 18 27.12 33.14 -30.39
C HIS A 18 28.59 32.75 -30.28
N GLN A 19 28.92 31.66 -30.95
CA GLN A 19 30.30 31.42 -31.33
C GLN A 19 30.46 31.95 -32.76
N ASP A 20 31.38 32.89 -32.95
CA ASP A 20 31.70 33.41 -34.29
C ASP A 20 31.93 32.22 -35.23
N THR A 21 31.11 32.12 -36.27
CA THR A 21 31.08 31.02 -37.25
C THR A 21 32.38 30.87 -38.07
N ASN A 22 33.42 31.61 -37.72
CA ASN A 22 34.64 31.79 -38.51
C ASN A 22 35.87 31.11 -37.90
N ALA A 23 35.74 30.39 -36.77
CA ALA A 23 36.83 29.62 -36.19
C ALA A 23 36.37 28.20 -35.82
N ALA A 24 36.68 27.23 -36.69
CA ALA A 24 36.51 25.81 -36.37
C ALA A 24 37.49 25.43 -35.25
N LEU A 25 36.96 25.24 -34.04
CA LEU A 25 37.75 24.68 -32.94
C LEU A 25 38.06 23.20 -33.22
N PRO A 26 39.25 22.72 -32.84
CA PRO A 26 39.54 21.29 -32.91
C PRO A 26 38.56 20.48 -32.05
N PRO A 27 38.20 19.25 -32.48
CA PRO A 27 37.12 18.45 -31.85
C PRO A 27 37.29 18.21 -30.35
N GLU A 28 38.55 18.10 -29.88
CA GLU A 28 38.86 17.86 -28.47
C GLU A 28 38.53 19.06 -27.57
N GLU A 29 38.79 20.29 -28.05
CA GLU A 29 38.49 21.51 -27.30
C GLU A 29 36.98 21.82 -27.26
N PHE A 30 36.26 21.45 -28.31
CA PHE A 30 34.81 21.55 -28.33
C PHE A 30 34.16 20.55 -27.36
N ALA A 31 34.63 19.30 -27.35
CA ALA A 31 34.15 18.28 -26.43
C ALA A 31 34.44 18.62 -24.96
N SER A 32 35.59 19.23 -24.64
CA SER A 32 35.93 19.64 -23.29
C SER A 32 35.06 20.81 -22.80
N LYS A 33 34.77 21.79 -23.67
CA LYS A 33 33.83 22.88 -23.38
C LYS A 33 32.41 22.38 -23.14
N LEU A 34 31.92 21.46 -23.97
CA LEU A 34 30.60 20.83 -23.75
C LEU A 34 30.52 20.06 -22.44
N ARG A 35 31.60 19.35 -22.04
CA ARG A 35 31.66 18.67 -20.74
C ARG A 35 31.67 19.66 -19.58
N ALA A 36 32.42 20.76 -19.70
CA ALA A 36 32.45 21.81 -18.68
C ALA A 36 31.09 22.48 -18.52
N ASP A 37 30.40 22.79 -19.62
CA ASP A 37 29.06 23.36 -19.59
C ASP A 37 28.02 22.37 -19.06
N ALA A 38 28.09 21.10 -19.44
CA ALA A 38 27.22 20.05 -18.88
C ALA A 38 27.40 19.92 -17.36
N ASN A 39 28.65 20.00 -16.87
CA ASN A 39 28.95 19.98 -15.44
C ASN A 39 28.43 21.24 -14.72
N ASN A 40 28.60 22.42 -15.33
CA ASN A 40 28.06 23.68 -14.80
C ASN A 40 26.52 23.66 -14.75
N ILE A 41 25.86 23.15 -15.78
CA ILE A 41 24.40 22.99 -15.82
C ILE A 41 23.95 22.01 -14.74
N ARG A 42 24.66 20.90 -14.55
CA ARG A 42 24.39 19.92 -13.48
C ARG A 42 24.55 20.54 -12.09
N GLU A 43 25.59 21.34 -11.88
CA GLU A 43 25.83 22.04 -10.60
C GLU A 43 24.83 23.16 -10.33
N GLN A 44 24.37 23.86 -11.38
CA GLN A 44 23.31 24.86 -11.25
C GLN A 44 21.93 24.23 -11.06
N SER A 45 21.70 23.06 -11.66
CA SER A 45 20.45 22.31 -11.52
C SER A 45 20.30 21.69 -10.14
N SER A 46 21.40 21.22 -9.52
CA SER A 46 21.38 20.70 -8.13
C SER A 46 21.12 21.78 -7.07
N LYS A 47 21.25 23.07 -7.42
CA LYS A 47 20.94 24.21 -6.54
C LYS A 47 19.50 24.71 -6.69
N ARG A 48 18.74 24.21 -7.68
CA ARG A 48 17.35 24.62 -7.94
C ARG A 48 16.39 23.51 -7.50
N PRO A 49 15.33 23.81 -6.73
CA PRO A 49 14.35 22.80 -6.35
C PRO A 49 13.64 22.26 -7.60
N VAL A 50 13.42 20.94 -7.62
CA VAL A 50 12.67 20.27 -8.69
C VAL A 50 11.23 20.75 -8.65
N ARG A 51 10.81 21.50 -9.69
CA ARG A 51 9.45 22.01 -9.83
C ARG A 51 8.58 20.96 -10.50
N SER A 52 7.60 20.45 -9.76
CA SER A 52 6.53 19.59 -10.26
C SER A 52 5.22 20.39 -10.18
N TYR A 53 4.57 20.64 -11.32
CA TYR A 53 3.27 21.34 -11.41
C TYR A 53 3.17 22.66 -10.61
N GLY A 54 4.22 23.48 -10.62
CA GLY A 54 4.21 24.80 -9.99
C GLY A 54 4.30 24.79 -8.45
N ILE A 55 4.42 23.62 -7.82
CA ILE A 55 4.66 23.48 -6.39
C ILE A 55 6.14 23.14 -6.18
N GLU A 56 6.83 23.98 -5.41
CA GLU A 56 8.22 23.74 -5.01
C GLU A 56 8.22 22.67 -3.92
N LEU A 57 8.58 21.44 -4.28
CA LEU A 57 8.80 20.37 -3.30
C LEU A 57 10.12 20.66 -2.59
N PRO A 58 10.12 20.87 -1.25
CA PRO A 58 11.36 21.09 -0.52
C PRO A 58 12.19 19.81 -0.56
N GLU A 59 13.33 19.82 -1.24
CA GLU A 59 14.21 18.64 -1.36
C GLU A 59 14.75 18.17 0.02
N LYS A 60 14.72 19.07 1.01
CA LYS A 60 15.17 18.84 2.38
C LYS A 60 14.06 19.18 3.36
N ALA A 61 13.64 18.21 4.17
CA ALA A 61 12.78 18.44 5.32
C ALA A 61 13.64 18.94 6.49
N THR A 62 13.24 20.03 7.13
CA THR A 62 13.84 20.49 8.39
C THR A 62 13.06 19.89 9.54
N ILE A 63 13.60 18.84 10.17
CA ILE A 63 13.03 18.28 11.38
C ILE A 63 13.77 18.93 12.55
N SER A 64 13.03 19.64 13.42
CA SER A 64 13.57 20.16 14.67
C SER A 64 13.38 19.11 15.77
N LEU A 65 14.44 18.38 16.11
CA LEU A 65 14.46 17.50 17.28
C LEU A 65 15.35 18.14 18.35
N PHE A 66 14.83 18.34 19.55
CA PHE A 66 15.56 18.86 20.72
C PHE A 66 16.42 20.12 20.44
N GLY A 67 15.88 21.10 19.71
CA GLY A 67 16.57 22.36 19.42
C GLY A 67 17.63 22.31 18.31
N THR A 68 17.92 21.13 17.74
CA THR A 68 18.79 20.99 16.57
C THR A 68 17.97 20.86 15.28
N LYS A 69 18.30 21.67 14.27
CA LYS A 69 17.67 21.63 12.95
C LYS A 69 18.40 20.62 12.07
N LEU A 70 17.85 19.42 11.96
CA LEU A 70 18.37 18.39 11.07
C LEU A 70 17.73 18.58 9.69
N MET A 71 18.55 18.92 8.70
CA MET A 71 18.15 18.95 7.29
C MET A 71 18.34 17.55 6.71
N ILE A 72 17.24 16.80 6.61
CA ILE A 72 17.24 15.44 6.08
C ILE A 72 16.59 15.48 4.70
N SER A 73 17.18 14.79 3.72
CA SER A 73 16.54 14.62 2.41
C SER A 73 15.18 13.93 2.59
N ILE A 74 14.15 14.38 1.86
CA ILE A 74 12.84 13.71 1.92
C ILE A 74 12.95 12.22 1.58
N TYR A 75 13.88 11.87 0.67
CA TYR A 75 14.13 10.50 0.28
C TYR A 75 14.57 9.63 1.47
N THR A 76 15.53 10.09 2.27
CA THR A 76 16.04 9.33 3.43
C THR A 76 15.02 9.29 4.56
N LEU A 77 14.23 10.34 4.76
CA LEU A 77 13.10 10.31 5.71
C LEU A 77 12.07 9.25 5.31
N THR A 78 11.73 9.17 4.04
CA THR A 78 10.71 8.22 3.55
C THR A 78 11.20 6.77 3.66
N GLN A 79 12.50 6.52 3.39
CA GLN A 79 13.12 5.21 3.61
C GLN A 79 13.09 4.78 5.08
N VAL A 80 13.41 5.69 6.01
CA VAL A 80 13.34 5.40 7.45
C VAL A 80 11.91 5.08 7.87
N MET A 81 10.93 5.86 7.41
CA MET A 81 9.51 5.59 7.69
C MET A 81 9.08 4.21 7.14
N GLN A 82 9.56 3.83 5.96
CA GLN A 82 9.26 2.54 5.34
C GLN A 82 9.86 1.37 6.13
N ILE A 83 11.09 1.51 6.64
CA ILE A 83 11.73 0.50 7.50
C ILE A 83 10.95 0.35 8.82
N VAL A 84 10.50 1.46 9.41
CA VAL A 84 9.71 1.45 10.65
C VAL A 84 8.29 0.90 10.43
N LEU A 85 7.71 1.12 9.26
CA LEU A 85 6.36 0.66 8.94
C LEU A 85 6.28 -0.87 8.85
N PHE A 86 7.36 -1.54 8.43
CA PHE A 86 7.42 -3.01 8.33
C PHE A 86 7.05 -3.75 9.63
N PRO A 87 7.78 -3.56 10.76
CA PRO A 87 7.47 -4.28 12.00
C PRO A 87 6.10 -3.90 12.56
N ILE A 88 5.68 -2.64 12.38
CA ILE A 88 4.35 -2.18 12.80
C ILE A 88 3.25 -2.94 12.04
N LEU A 89 3.41 -3.08 10.72
CA LEU A 89 2.44 -3.76 9.88
C LEU A 89 2.37 -5.27 10.20
N ILE A 90 3.52 -5.92 10.40
CA ILE A 90 3.55 -7.34 10.82
C ILE A 90 2.88 -7.51 12.19
N LEU A 91 3.19 -6.65 13.16
CA LEU A 91 2.60 -6.73 14.48
C LEU A 91 1.08 -6.51 14.43
N TRP A 92 0.62 -5.56 13.62
CA TRP A 92 -0.80 -5.32 13.39
C TRP A 92 -1.50 -6.53 12.76
N LEU A 93 -0.94 -7.10 11.69
CA LEU A 93 -1.46 -8.31 11.04
C LEU A 93 -1.48 -9.52 11.99
N GLY A 94 -0.48 -9.64 12.87
CA GLY A 94 -0.40 -10.69 13.87
C GLY A 94 -1.43 -10.54 14.99
N ILE A 95 -1.70 -9.32 15.45
CA ILE A 95 -2.77 -9.05 16.44
C ILE A 95 -4.14 -9.39 15.85
N LEU A 96 -4.37 -8.99 14.60
CA LEU A 96 -5.60 -9.30 13.88
C LEU A 96 -5.79 -10.82 13.77
N PHE A 97 -4.75 -11.54 13.34
CA PHE A 97 -4.80 -12.99 13.22
C PHE A 97 -5.12 -13.67 14.56
N ASN A 98 -4.44 -13.29 15.64
CA ASN A 98 -4.67 -13.90 16.95
C ASN A 98 -6.08 -13.64 17.48
N THR A 99 -6.60 -12.44 17.26
CA THR A 99 -7.96 -12.07 17.66
C THR A 99 -8.98 -12.90 16.88
N ARG A 100 -8.85 -12.96 15.55
CA ARG A 100 -9.77 -13.70 14.69
C ARG A 100 -9.66 -15.20 14.90
N TYR A 101 -8.46 -15.75 15.09
CA TYR A 101 -8.27 -17.16 15.40
C TYR A 101 -9.01 -17.57 16.68
N ARG A 102 -8.88 -16.78 17.76
CA ARG A 102 -9.62 -17.01 19.01
C ARG A 102 -11.14 -16.94 18.81
N GLU A 103 -11.61 -15.95 18.06
CA GLU A 103 -13.03 -15.84 17.72
C GLU A 103 -13.53 -17.05 16.92
N THR A 104 -12.76 -17.54 15.93
CA THR A 104 -13.17 -18.70 15.13
C THR A 104 -13.37 -19.95 15.98
N ILE A 105 -12.54 -20.15 17.01
CA ILE A 105 -12.65 -21.26 17.96
C ILE A 105 -13.93 -21.12 18.79
N LEU A 106 -14.17 -19.93 19.36
CA LEU A 106 -15.38 -19.67 20.16
C LEU A 106 -16.66 -19.89 19.35
N ILE A 107 -16.66 -19.43 18.10
CA ILE A 107 -17.79 -19.60 17.18
C ILE A 107 -17.98 -21.07 16.79
N GLY A 108 -16.90 -21.83 16.67
CA GLY A 108 -16.96 -23.28 16.46
C GLY A 108 -17.78 -23.97 17.55
N VAL A 109 -17.63 -23.54 18.80
CA VAL A 109 -18.31 -24.11 19.98
C VAL A 109 -19.72 -23.53 20.18
N ALA A 110 -20.01 -22.33 19.70
CA ALA A 110 -21.30 -21.67 19.90
C ALA A 110 -22.48 -22.46 19.31
N ALA A 111 -23.59 -22.55 20.06
CA ALA A 111 -24.79 -23.26 19.65
C ALA A 111 -25.84 -22.34 18.99
N LYS A 112 -25.88 -21.06 19.38
CA LYS A 112 -26.84 -20.07 18.87
C LYS A 112 -26.11 -18.84 18.33
N ILE A 113 -26.73 -18.15 17.36
CA ILE A 113 -26.21 -16.88 16.81
C ILE A 113 -26.09 -15.79 17.89
N SER A 114 -27.01 -15.78 18.85
CA SER A 114 -27.02 -14.81 19.97
C SER A 114 -25.76 -14.86 20.83
N ASP A 115 -25.07 -16.00 20.84
CA ASP A 115 -23.91 -16.24 21.70
C ASP A 115 -22.63 -15.72 21.03
N LEU A 116 -22.73 -15.20 19.80
CA LEU A 116 -21.60 -14.62 19.06
C LEU A 116 -21.40 -13.16 19.45
N TYR A 117 -20.13 -12.77 19.53
CA TYR A 117 -19.76 -11.37 19.62
C TYR A 117 -20.22 -10.63 18.36
N PRO A 118 -20.91 -9.48 18.49
CA PRO A 118 -21.46 -8.74 17.36
C PRO A 118 -20.35 -8.00 16.60
N HIS A 119 -19.57 -8.74 15.81
CA HIS A 119 -18.61 -8.19 14.87
C HIS A 119 -19.23 -8.12 13.47
N VAL A 120 -18.97 -7.02 12.75
CA VAL A 120 -19.43 -6.80 11.35
C VAL A 120 -18.97 -7.93 10.42
N ILE A 121 -17.83 -8.55 10.73
CA ILE A 121 -17.26 -9.63 9.93
C ILE A 121 -17.89 -10.99 10.31
N ASN A 122 -18.63 -11.11 11.42
CA ASN A 122 -19.22 -12.37 11.86
C ASN A 122 -20.54 -12.65 11.13
N VAL A 123 -20.44 -12.98 9.85
CA VAL A 123 -21.58 -13.32 8.98
C VAL A 123 -21.71 -14.84 8.90
N TYR A 124 -22.88 -15.37 9.30
CA TYR A 124 -23.17 -16.81 9.24
C TYR A 124 -24.52 -17.08 8.60
N MET A 125 -24.66 -18.28 8.02
CA MET A 125 -25.93 -18.73 7.52
C MET A 125 -26.83 -19.16 8.69
N ASN A 126 -28.03 -18.60 8.72
CA ASN A 126 -29.08 -18.93 9.69
C ASN A 126 -30.13 -19.84 9.04
N ALA A 127 -29.73 -21.05 8.66
CA ALA A 127 -30.61 -21.98 7.93
C ALA A 127 -30.25 -23.45 8.20
N THR A 128 -31.28 -24.29 8.26
CA THR A 128 -31.12 -25.75 8.23
C THR A 128 -31.23 -26.23 6.79
N LEU A 129 -30.13 -26.73 6.21
CA LEU A 129 -30.13 -27.25 4.85
C LEU A 129 -30.92 -28.57 4.77
N PRO A 130 -31.97 -28.67 3.93
CA PRO A 130 -32.76 -29.88 3.84
C PRO A 130 -31.93 -31.08 3.31
N PRO A 131 -32.30 -32.32 3.67
CA PRO A 131 -31.73 -33.50 3.04
C PRO A 131 -32.09 -33.53 1.55
N LEU A 132 -31.14 -33.94 0.70
CA LEU A 132 -31.38 -34.07 -0.73
C LEU A 132 -32.37 -35.22 -0.96
N ARG A 133 -33.58 -34.91 -1.40
CA ARG A 133 -34.64 -35.90 -1.67
C ARG A 133 -34.40 -36.71 -2.95
N LYS A 134 -33.58 -36.20 -3.88
CA LYS A 134 -33.20 -36.88 -5.13
C LYS A 134 -31.69 -36.76 -5.37
N LYS A 135 -31.09 -37.79 -5.96
CA LYS A 135 -29.66 -37.87 -6.29
C LYS A 135 -29.33 -36.99 -7.52
N SER A 136 -29.38 -35.67 -7.35
CA SER A 136 -28.94 -34.70 -8.34
C SER A 136 -27.48 -34.32 -8.06
N TRP A 137 -26.62 -34.44 -9.07
CA TRP A 137 -25.22 -34.02 -8.97
C TRP A 137 -25.12 -32.51 -8.69
N ALA A 138 -25.92 -31.70 -9.38
CA ALA A 138 -25.98 -30.25 -9.15
C ALA A 138 -26.46 -29.93 -7.72
N GLY A 139 -27.47 -30.64 -7.23
CA GLY A 139 -27.96 -30.47 -5.85
C GLY A 139 -26.92 -30.84 -4.79
N TYR A 140 -26.09 -31.85 -5.06
CA TYR A 140 -25.00 -32.27 -4.19
C TYR A 140 -23.91 -31.19 -4.06
N TYR A 141 -23.45 -30.63 -5.18
CA TYR A 141 -22.46 -29.56 -5.17
C TYR A 141 -23.01 -28.29 -4.53
N PHE A 142 -24.26 -27.92 -4.85
CA PHE A 142 -24.89 -26.73 -4.28
C PHE A 142 -25.00 -26.84 -2.74
N LYS A 143 -25.47 -27.99 -2.22
CA LYS A 143 -25.51 -28.23 -0.77
C LYS A 143 -24.14 -28.15 -0.10
N THR A 144 -23.10 -28.61 -0.80
CA THR A 144 -21.73 -28.58 -0.29
C THR A 144 -21.14 -27.17 -0.30
N LEU A 145 -21.46 -26.36 -1.30
CA LEU A 145 -20.88 -25.02 -1.49
C LEU A 145 -21.59 -23.91 -0.72
N ILE A 146 -22.90 -24.01 -0.48
CA ILE A 146 -23.67 -22.97 0.23
C ILE A 146 -23.06 -22.57 1.58
N PRO A 147 -22.64 -23.51 2.47
CA PRO A 147 -22.05 -23.13 3.75
C PRO A 147 -20.79 -22.27 3.62
N TYR A 148 -20.05 -22.40 2.51
CA TYR A 148 -18.82 -21.62 2.26
C TYR A 148 -19.10 -20.20 1.79
N PHE A 149 -20.32 -19.87 1.34
CA PHE A 149 -20.64 -18.53 0.88
C PHE A 149 -20.46 -17.45 1.97
N PRO A 150 -20.97 -17.61 3.20
CA PRO A 150 -20.64 -16.73 4.31
C PRO A 150 -19.14 -16.57 4.54
N ALA A 151 -18.35 -17.65 4.43
CA ALA A 151 -16.89 -17.57 4.59
C ALA A 151 -16.24 -16.67 3.54
N LEU A 152 -16.69 -16.73 2.28
CA LEU A 152 -16.24 -15.81 1.23
C LEU A 152 -16.60 -14.35 1.53
N VAL A 153 -17.81 -14.10 2.06
CA VAL A 153 -18.21 -12.76 2.50
C VAL A 153 -17.31 -12.25 3.63
N ARG A 154 -16.97 -13.10 4.61
CA ARG A 154 -16.04 -12.74 5.69
C ARG A 154 -14.65 -12.41 5.16
N ILE A 155 -14.11 -13.23 4.26
CA ILE A 155 -12.82 -12.98 3.61
C ILE A 155 -12.85 -11.66 2.85
N PHE A 156 -13.93 -11.37 2.13
CA PHE A 156 -14.10 -10.11 1.41
C PHE A 156 -14.16 -8.90 2.35
N LEU A 157 -14.94 -8.98 3.43
CA LEU A 157 -15.00 -7.89 4.42
C LEU A 157 -13.63 -7.66 5.07
N LEU A 158 -12.91 -8.73 5.39
CA LEU A 158 -11.60 -8.68 6.02
C LEU A 158 -10.53 -8.14 5.05
N SER A 159 -10.64 -8.47 3.76
CA SER A 159 -9.72 -7.97 2.73
C SER A 159 -9.86 -6.46 2.48
N ILE A 160 -11.05 -5.88 2.64
CA ILE A 160 -11.24 -4.42 2.56
C ILE A 160 -10.35 -3.67 3.57
N PHE A 161 -10.10 -4.25 4.75
CA PHE A 161 -9.27 -3.63 5.78
C PHE A 161 -7.78 -3.96 5.64
N ILE A 162 -7.43 -5.18 5.20
CA ILE A 162 -6.05 -5.64 5.13
C ILE A 162 -5.36 -5.27 3.80
N MET A 163 -6.08 -5.31 2.68
CA MET A 163 -5.49 -5.13 1.36
C MET A 163 -4.94 -3.72 1.14
N PRO A 164 -5.62 -2.62 1.48
CA PRO A 164 -5.08 -1.28 1.26
C PRO A 164 -3.71 -1.04 1.93
N PRO A 165 -3.53 -1.25 3.25
CA PRO A 165 -2.22 -1.02 3.87
C PRO A 165 -1.14 -1.98 3.35
N THR A 166 -1.50 -3.23 3.04
CA THR A 166 -0.57 -4.22 2.47
C THR A 166 -0.10 -3.82 1.07
N ILE A 167 -1.03 -3.44 0.18
CA ILE A 167 -0.72 -3.00 -1.18
C ILE A 167 0.12 -1.72 -1.14
N PHE A 168 -0.24 -0.73 -0.33
CA PHE A 168 0.52 0.52 -0.26
C PHE A 168 1.94 0.29 0.29
N TYR A 169 2.09 -0.58 1.27
CA TYR A 169 3.42 -0.97 1.76
C TYR A 169 4.24 -1.67 0.68
N CYS A 170 3.69 -2.67 -0.01
CA CYS A 170 4.38 -3.36 -1.10
C CYS A 170 4.70 -2.43 -2.28
N ALA A 171 3.80 -1.52 -2.63
CA ALA A 171 4.04 -0.51 -3.65
C ALA A 171 5.17 0.45 -3.22
N SER A 172 5.21 0.84 -1.94
CA SER A 172 6.31 1.67 -1.42
C SER A 172 7.67 0.97 -1.53
N LEU A 173 7.72 -0.36 -1.32
CA LEU A 173 8.92 -1.16 -1.54
C LEU A 173 9.38 -1.11 -3.00
N PHE A 174 8.45 -1.20 -3.95
CA PHE A 174 8.80 -1.17 -5.37
C PHE A 174 9.26 0.21 -5.86
N TYR A 175 8.59 1.29 -5.45
CA TYR A 175 8.88 2.64 -5.94
C TYR A 175 10.04 3.34 -5.24
N LEU A 176 10.37 2.96 -3.99
CA LEU A 176 11.40 3.64 -3.18
C LEU A 176 12.65 2.79 -2.89
N SER A 177 12.72 1.54 -3.34
CA SER A 177 13.90 0.69 -3.08
C SER A 177 15.17 1.34 -3.61
N ALA A 178 16.13 1.56 -2.72
CA ALA A 178 17.53 1.78 -3.11
C ALA A 178 18.15 0.43 -3.48
N ASP A 179 18.92 0.39 -4.57
CA ASP A 179 19.53 -0.85 -5.09
C ASP A 179 20.35 -1.62 -4.03
N GLU A 180 20.92 -0.90 -3.05
CA GLU A 180 21.77 -1.46 -2.01
C GLU A 180 21.03 -2.40 -1.03
N HIS A 181 19.69 -2.33 -0.95
CA HIS A 181 18.89 -3.11 0.01
C HIS A 181 17.71 -3.87 -0.63
N ALA A 182 17.75 -4.09 -1.95
CA ALA A 182 16.66 -4.72 -2.69
C ALA A 182 16.24 -6.10 -2.12
N ALA A 183 17.20 -6.93 -1.68
CA ALA A 183 16.91 -8.24 -1.09
C ALA A 183 16.09 -8.15 0.22
N LEU A 184 16.41 -7.17 1.07
CA LEU A 184 15.68 -6.92 2.31
C LEU A 184 14.25 -6.45 2.02
N ALA A 185 14.09 -5.56 1.02
CA ALA A 185 12.79 -5.06 0.59
C ALA A 185 11.89 -6.19 0.04
N VAL A 186 12.45 -7.08 -0.79
CA VAL A 186 11.72 -8.25 -1.32
C VAL A 186 11.30 -9.19 -0.18
N MET A 187 12.20 -9.51 0.75
CA MET A 187 11.88 -10.35 1.90
C MET A 187 10.78 -9.73 2.78
N ALA A 188 10.86 -8.42 3.04
CA ALA A 188 9.86 -7.70 3.82
C ALA A 188 8.49 -7.73 3.15
N GLY A 189 8.43 -7.47 1.83
CA GLY A 189 7.19 -7.57 1.05
C GLY A 189 6.60 -8.98 1.10
N PHE A 190 7.43 -10.01 0.94
CA PHE A 190 7.01 -11.40 0.99
C PHE A 190 6.42 -11.78 2.35
N LEU A 191 7.07 -11.37 3.44
CA LEU A 191 6.57 -11.61 4.79
C LEU A 191 5.22 -10.93 5.04
N VAL A 192 5.06 -9.68 4.63
CA VAL A 192 3.78 -8.97 4.78
C VAL A 192 2.68 -9.67 3.98
N ILE A 193 2.96 -10.13 2.77
CA ILE A 193 2.00 -10.89 1.95
C ILE A 193 1.62 -12.20 2.65
N ILE A 194 2.58 -12.96 3.18
CA ILE A 194 2.29 -14.20 3.92
C ILE A 194 1.37 -13.92 5.10
N PHE A 195 1.69 -12.95 5.96
CA PHE A 195 0.88 -12.62 7.13
C PHE A 195 -0.52 -12.13 6.75
N SER A 196 -0.65 -11.37 5.66
CA SER A 196 -1.94 -10.99 5.09
C SER A 196 -2.75 -12.22 4.64
N MET A 197 -2.11 -13.17 3.94
CA MET A 197 -2.77 -14.41 3.50
C MET A 197 -3.17 -15.30 4.68
N THR A 198 -2.35 -15.39 5.73
CA THR A 198 -2.66 -16.17 6.94
C THR A 198 -3.98 -15.71 7.59
N ASN A 199 -4.24 -14.40 7.58
CA ASN A 199 -5.51 -13.84 8.06
C ASN A 199 -6.71 -14.34 7.23
N ALA A 200 -6.60 -14.37 5.90
CA ALA A 200 -7.65 -14.93 5.03
C ALA A 200 -7.81 -16.45 5.18
N ILE A 201 -6.71 -17.19 5.34
CA ILE A 201 -6.73 -18.65 5.52
C ILE A 201 -7.42 -19.05 6.83
N SER A 202 -7.31 -18.24 7.88
CA SER A 202 -7.97 -18.52 9.17
C SER A 202 -9.50 -18.65 9.04
N GLU A 203 -10.11 -17.92 8.10
CA GLU A 203 -11.54 -17.94 7.80
C GLU A 203 -11.98 -19.20 7.03
N LEU A 204 -11.04 -19.89 6.36
CA LEU A 204 -11.27 -21.13 5.59
C LEU A 204 -11.17 -22.40 6.43
N SER A 205 -10.90 -22.28 7.73
CA SER A 205 -10.87 -23.43 8.62
C SER A 205 -12.21 -24.18 8.62
N ARG A 206 -12.20 -25.52 8.50
CA ARG A 206 -13.43 -26.32 8.26
C ARG A 206 -14.51 -26.09 9.32
N TRP A 207 -14.11 -26.02 10.60
CA TRP A 207 -15.03 -25.77 11.72
C TRP A 207 -15.68 -24.39 11.70
N HIS A 208 -15.11 -23.44 10.95
CA HIS A 208 -15.57 -22.06 10.87
C HIS A 208 -16.29 -21.77 9.55
N ALA A 209 -15.76 -22.29 8.44
CA ALA A 209 -16.32 -22.12 7.11
C ALA A 209 -17.64 -22.88 6.95
N GLU A 210 -17.75 -24.11 7.48
CA GLU A 210 -18.96 -24.93 7.37
C GLU A 210 -19.99 -24.63 8.47
N LYS A 211 -19.69 -23.70 9.39
CA LYS A 211 -20.55 -23.40 10.53
C LYS A 211 -21.87 -22.79 10.04
N THR A 212 -22.96 -23.47 10.36
CA THR A 212 -24.32 -23.00 10.17
C THR A 212 -25.02 -23.00 11.52
N PHE A 213 -25.91 -22.04 11.73
CA PHE A 213 -26.74 -21.99 12.93
C PHE A 213 -28.17 -22.40 12.59
N PRO A 214 -28.84 -23.15 13.48
CA PRO A 214 -30.23 -23.51 13.27
C PRO A 214 -31.08 -22.24 13.20
N GLY A 215 -31.76 -22.08 12.07
CA GLY A 215 -32.74 -21.01 11.85
C GLY A 215 -33.79 -20.96 12.95
N PRO A 216 -34.46 -19.81 13.16
CA PRO A 216 -35.68 -19.79 13.96
C PRO A 216 -36.60 -20.90 13.43
N LYS A 217 -37.13 -21.74 14.33
CA LYS A 217 -38.20 -22.66 13.96
C LYS A 217 -39.32 -21.77 13.44
N LEU A 218 -39.47 -21.69 12.12
CA LEU A 218 -40.69 -21.22 11.51
C LEU A 218 -41.75 -22.12 12.12
N ASN A 219 -42.49 -21.59 13.09
CA ASN A 219 -43.66 -22.26 13.59
C ASN A 219 -44.46 -22.61 12.35
N ALA A 220 -44.58 -23.91 12.06
CA ALA A 220 -45.62 -24.42 11.21
C ALA A 220 -46.94 -24.14 11.92
N GLN A 221 -47.33 -22.86 11.95
CA GLN A 221 -48.60 -22.39 12.43
C GLN A 221 -49.50 -22.32 11.21
N ARG A 222 -50.24 -23.44 11.07
CA ARG A 222 -51.45 -23.67 10.28
C ARG A 222 -51.29 -23.79 8.77
#